data_AF-A0A519W113-F1
#
_entry.id   AF-A0A519W113-F1
#
_cell.length_a   1.000
_cell.length_b   1.000
_cell.length_c   1.000
_cell.angle_alpha   90.00
_cell.angle_beta   90.00
_cell.angle_gamma   90.00
#
_symmetry.space_group_name_H-M   'P 1'
#
loop_
_entity.id
_entity.type
_entity.pdbx_description
1 polymer ?
#
loop_
_entity_poly.entity_id
_entity_poly.type
_entity_poly.pdbx_seq_one_letter_code
_entity_poly.pdbx_strand_id
1 'polypeptide(L)'
;TIDRAEGKRAETIFDSVKYYKHYTLVECKPITGRMHQIRIHLATQRAAIVGDDMYKGKPVFLSSIKRGYKLTKGEEEQPIMKRFALHARHLVFKGLNDQDIIIDAPYPKDFATLIKLLDKFDA
;
A
#
# COMPACT_ATOMS: atom_id res chain seq x y z
N THR A 1 -17.80 5.43 6.18
CA THR A 1 -18.33 4.38 7.08
C THR A 1 -18.77 3.20 6.23
N ILE A 2 -18.68 1.97 6.75
CA ILE A 2 -19.15 0.77 6.03
C ILE A 2 -20.60 0.55 6.44
N ASP A 3 -21.51 0.69 5.48
CA ASP A 3 -22.90 0.30 5.69
C ASP A 3 -23.06 -1.18 5.34
N ARG A 4 -23.48 -1.99 6.33
CA ARG A 4 -23.67 -3.43 6.16
C ARG A 4 -25.07 -3.79 5.63
N ALA A 5 -26.03 -2.87 5.72
CA ALA A 5 -27.39 -3.07 5.24
C ALA A 5 -27.55 -2.56 3.80
N GLU A 6 -27.05 -1.36 3.52
CA GLU A 6 -27.26 -0.65 2.24
C GLU A 6 -25.97 -0.48 1.42
N GLY A 7 -24.89 -1.15 1.84
CA GLY A 7 -23.60 -1.09 1.16
C GLY A 7 -23.65 -1.65 -0.26
N LYS A 8 -23.05 -0.94 -1.23
CA LYS A 8 -22.85 -1.47 -2.57
C LYS A 8 -21.87 -2.64 -2.53
N ARG A 9 -22.17 -3.73 -3.25
CA ARG A 9 -21.23 -4.85 -3.44
C ARG A 9 -19.86 -4.32 -3.91
N ALA A 10 -18.82 -4.81 -3.24
CA ALA A 10 -17.42 -4.50 -3.50
C ALA A 10 -16.57 -5.77 -3.38
N GLU A 11 -15.67 -6.00 -4.34
CA GLU A 11 -14.86 -7.22 -4.41
C GLU A 11 -13.43 -6.91 -4.86
N THR A 12 -12.46 -7.40 -4.10
CA THR A 12 -11.02 -7.24 -4.35
C THR A 12 -10.33 -8.56 -4.08
N ILE A 13 -9.51 -9.02 -5.03
CA ILE A 13 -8.61 -10.17 -4.86
C ILE A 13 -7.28 -9.65 -4.31
N PHE A 14 -6.72 -10.35 -3.33
CA PHE A 14 -5.46 -9.98 -2.68
C PHE A 14 -4.45 -11.12 -2.79
N ASP A 15 -3.25 -10.82 -3.26
CA ASP A 15 -2.14 -11.75 -3.35
C ASP A 15 -0.95 -11.19 -2.54
N SER A 16 -0.42 -11.97 -1.59
CA SER A 16 0.78 -11.57 -0.85
C SER A 16 2.02 -11.78 -1.72
N VAL A 17 2.64 -10.69 -2.15
CA VAL A 17 3.82 -10.70 -3.04
C VAL A 17 5.08 -10.95 -2.23
N LYS A 18 5.19 -10.34 -1.05
CA LYS A 18 6.35 -10.50 -0.16
C LYS A 18 5.98 -10.26 1.29
N TYR A 19 6.41 -11.16 2.17
CA TYR A 19 6.32 -11.00 3.61
C TYR A 19 7.59 -10.35 4.15
N TYR A 20 7.41 -9.42 5.07
CA TYR A 20 8.45 -8.84 5.91
C TYR A 20 8.08 -9.14 7.36
N LYS A 21 9.00 -8.88 8.29
CA LYS A 21 8.76 -9.14 9.71
C LYS A 21 7.57 -8.35 10.27
N HIS A 22 7.42 -7.08 9.87
CA HIS A 22 6.34 -6.22 10.37
C HIS A 22 5.34 -5.79 9.30
N TYR A 23 5.63 -6.04 8.03
CA TYR A 23 4.83 -5.57 6.89
C TYR A 23 4.61 -6.67 5.85
N THR A 24 3.71 -6.44 4.91
CA THR A 24 3.51 -7.33 3.75
C THR A 24 3.28 -6.47 2.52
N LEU A 25 3.99 -6.76 1.44
CA LEU A 25 3.69 -6.21 0.13
C LEU A 25 2.57 -7.05 -0.49
N VAL A 26 1.42 -6.42 -0.72
CA VAL A 26 0.20 -7.08 -1.21
C VAL A 26 -0.16 -6.52 -2.58
N GLU A 27 -0.35 -7.40 -3.56
CA GLU A 27 -0.99 -7.08 -4.83
C GLU A 27 -2.50 -7.09 -4.63
N CYS A 28 -3.17 -6.04 -5.12
CA CYS A 28 -4.61 -5.85 -4.97
C CYS A 28 -5.24 -5.74 -6.36
N LYS A 29 -6.16 -6.63 -6.68
CA LYS A 29 -6.93 -6.65 -7.94
C LYS A 29 -8.39 -6.32 -7.64
N PRO A 30 -8.81 -5.04 -7.71
CA PRO A 30 -10.20 -4.68 -7.49
C PRO A 30 -11.06 -5.13 -8.69
N ILE A 31 -12.03 -6.01 -8.44
CA ILE A 31 -13.02 -6.46 -9.45
C ILE A 31 -14.10 -5.40 -9.65
N THR A 32 -14.40 -4.65 -8.59
CA THR A 32 -15.27 -3.46 -8.62
C THR A 32 -14.47 -2.19 -8.33
N GLY A 33 -14.96 -1.02 -8.74
CA GLY A 33 -14.29 0.27 -8.54
C GLY A 33 -14.96 1.20 -7.51
N ARG A 34 -15.18 0.76 -6.27
CA ARG A 34 -15.78 1.65 -5.23
C ARG A 34 -14.74 2.61 -4.65
N MET A 35 -15.21 3.79 -4.21
CA MET A 35 -14.34 4.78 -3.56
C MET A 35 -13.68 4.17 -2.32
N HIS A 36 -12.34 4.29 -2.24
CA HIS A 36 -11.51 3.75 -1.15
C HIS A 36 -11.59 2.22 -0.94
N GLN A 37 -12.08 1.45 -1.92
CA GLN A 37 -12.37 0.03 -1.76
C GLN A 37 -11.19 -0.78 -1.17
N ILE A 38 -10.00 -0.68 -1.77
CA ILE A 38 -8.80 -1.40 -1.30
C ILE A 38 -8.45 -0.99 0.14
N ARG A 39 -8.48 0.32 0.43
CA ARG A 39 -8.14 0.89 1.74
C ARG A 39 -9.08 0.34 2.82
N ILE A 40 -10.39 0.36 2.56
CA ILE A 40 -11.41 -0.15 3.47
C ILE A 40 -11.26 -1.67 3.67
N HIS A 41 -11.14 -2.43 2.57
CA HIS A 41 -11.04 -3.89 2.64
C HIS A 41 -9.83 -4.35 3.46
N LEU A 42 -8.67 -3.73 3.26
CA LEU A 42 -7.46 -4.05 4.03
C LEU A 42 -7.61 -3.64 5.50
N ALA A 43 -8.19 -2.47 5.78
CA ALA A 43 -8.40 -2.01 7.15
C ALA A 43 -9.36 -2.90 7.95
N THR A 44 -10.43 -3.44 7.33
CA THR A 44 -11.35 -4.37 8.02
C THR A 44 -10.71 -5.71 8.36
N GLN A 45 -9.69 -6.11 7.60
CA GLN A 45 -8.89 -7.31 7.87
C GLN A 45 -7.71 -7.05 8.84
N ARG A 46 -7.69 -5.89 9.50
CA ARG A 46 -6.60 -5.47 10.41
C ARG A 46 -5.23 -5.35 9.71
N ALA A 47 -5.23 -5.14 8.40
CA ALA A 47 -4.05 -4.99 7.56
C ALA A 47 -4.03 -3.60 6.89
N ALA A 48 -4.39 -2.55 7.63
CA ALA A 48 -4.50 -1.18 7.11
C ALA A 48 -3.21 -0.74 6.39
N ILE A 49 -3.37 -0.03 5.28
CA ILE A 49 -2.26 0.41 4.42
C ILE A 49 -1.34 1.35 5.21
N VAL A 50 -0.03 1.15 5.11
CA VAL A 50 0.97 2.03 5.73
C VAL A 50 0.75 3.48 5.34
N GLY A 51 0.72 4.40 6.32
CA GLY A 51 0.51 5.84 6.10
C GLY A 51 -0.91 6.26 5.72
N ASP A 52 -1.91 5.38 5.90
CA ASP A 52 -3.31 5.68 5.66
C ASP A 52 -4.02 6.20 6.92
N ASP A 53 -3.86 7.50 7.19
CA ASP A 53 -4.42 8.14 8.40
C ASP A 53 -5.94 7.95 8.53
N MET A 54 -6.68 8.00 7.42
CA MET A 54 -8.14 7.86 7.41
C MET A 54 -8.59 6.49 7.91
N TYR A 55 -7.83 5.44 7.60
CA TYR A 55 -8.14 4.07 8.00
C TYR A 55 -7.16 3.52 9.05
N LYS A 56 -6.54 4.43 9.82
CA LYS A 56 -5.65 4.14 10.97
C LYS A 56 -4.39 3.34 10.60
N GLY A 57 -3.96 3.43 9.35
CA GLY A 57 -2.70 2.92 8.86
C GLY A 57 -1.53 3.76 9.36
N LYS A 58 -0.66 3.18 10.18
CA LYS A 58 0.46 3.92 10.76
C LYS A 58 1.53 4.22 9.71
N PRO A 59 2.19 5.38 9.78
CA PRO A 59 3.38 5.63 8.98
C PRO A 59 4.51 4.65 9.36
N VAL A 60 5.44 4.48 8.43
CA VAL A 60 6.64 3.67 8.62
C VAL A 60 7.85 4.58 8.80
N PHE A 61 8.61 4.30 9.86
CA PHE A 61 9.79 5.06 10.25
C PHE A 61 11.03 4.18 10.09
N LEU A 62 12.20 4.78 9.94
CA LEU A 62 13.42 3.98 9.84
C LEU A 62 13.78 3.37 11.19
N SER A 63 13.50 4.08 12.29
CA SER A 63 13.67 3.59 13.66
C SER A 63 12.87 2.32 13.96
N SER A 64 11.72 2.11 13.30
CA SER A 64 10.88 0.93 13.54
C SER A 64 11.40 -0.35 12.87
N ILE A 65 12.22 -0.23 11.82
CA ILE A 65 12.75 -1.38 11.07
C ILE A 65 14.26 -1.55 11.22
N LYS A 66 15.02 -0.46 11.41
CA LYS A 66 16.48 -0.49 11.50
C LYS A 66 16.95 -0.48 12.96
N ARG A 67 17.54 -1.58 13.40
CA ARG A 67 18.22 -1.66 14.71
C ARG A 67 19.35 -0.63 14.82
N GLY A 68 19.47 0.00 15.98
CA GLY A 68 20.52 0.97 16.26
C GLY A 68 20.37 2.30 15.50
N TYR A 69 19.16 2.63 15.05
CA TYR A 69 18.87 3.95 14.52
C TYR A 69 19.21 5.03 15.55
N LYS A 70 19.94 6.06 15.11
CA LYS A 70 20.31 7.23 15.92
C LYS A 70 19.78 8.45 15.21
N LEU A 71 18.88 9.17 15.88
CA LEU A 71 18.40 10.46 15.43
C LEU A 71 19.42 11.53 15.83
N THR A 72 19.72 12.46 14.94
CA THR A 72 20.58 13.61 15.24
C THR A 72 19.90 14.46 16.31
N LYS A 73 20.68 15.00 17.27
CA LYS A 73 20.12 15.90 18.28
C LYS A 73 19.49 17.11 17.61
N GLY A 74 18.21 17.37 17.90
CA GLY A 74 17.46 18.50 17.37
C GLY A 74 16.71 18.23 16.06
N GLU A 75 16.79 17.02 15.49
CA GLU A 75 15.99 16.61 14.34
C GLU A 75 14.76 15.80 14.76
N GLU A 76 13.67 15.92 14.02
CA GLU A 76 12.51 15.03 14.13
C GLU A 76 12.58 13.96 13.04
N GLU A 77 12.36 12.70 13.41
CA GLU A 77 12.30 11.63 12.43
C GLU A 77 11.09 11.81 11.51
N GLN A 78 11.33 11.75 10.20
CA GLN A 78 10.29 11.81 9.18
C GLN A 78 9.93 10.39 8.72
N PRO A 79 8.66 10.13 8.38
CA PRO A 79 8.27 8.85 7.84
C PRO A 79 8.94 8.61 6.49
N ILE A 80 9.28 7.35 6.19
CA ILE A 80 9.92 6.96 4.92
C ILE A 80 9.03 7.34 3.73
N MET A 81 7.70 7.25 3.92
CA MET A 81 6.70 7.65 2.94
C MET A 81 5.67 8.56 3.60
N LYS A 82 5.39 9.71 2.97
CA LYS A 82 4.48 10.76 3.49
C LYS A 82 3.01 10.58 3.09
N ARG A 83 2.74 9.62 2.20
CA ARG A 83 1.38 9.26 1.74
C ARG A 83 1.14 7.78 2.04
N PHE A 84 -0.10 7.34 1.92
CA PHE A 84 -0.39 5.92 2.06
C PHE A 84 0.25 5.09 0.94
N ALA A 85 0.79 3.92 1.32
CA ALA A 85 1.52 3.01 0.43
C ALA A 85 0.58 2.22 -0.49
N LEU A 86 -0.09 2.92 -1.41
CA LEU A 86 -0.87 2.36 -2.50
C LEU A 86 -0.41 2.94 -3.83
N HIS A 87 -0.26 2.08 -4.84
CA HIS A 87 0.22 2.44 -6.17
C HIS A 87 -0.49 1.59 -7.23
N ALA A 88 -1.09 2.25 -8.23
CA ALA A 88 -1.65 1.56 -9.39
C ALA A 88 -0.51 1.19 -10.33
N ARG A 89 -0.01 -0.04 -10.22
CA ARG A 89 1.19 -0.50 -10.92
C ARG A 89 0.92 -1.02 -12.33
N HIS A 90 -0.22 -1.69 -12.53
CA HIS A 90 -0.52 -2.41 -13.77
C HIS A 90 -1.97 -2.19 -14.16
N LEU A 91 -2.22 -1.88 -15.43
CA LEU A 91 -3.55 -1.68 -15.99
C LEU A 91 -3.66 -2.38 -17.33
N VAL A 92 -4.74 -3.15 -17.50
CA VAL A 92 -5.09 -3.79 -18.78
C VAL A 92 -6.50 -3.37 -19.15
N PHE A 93 -6.69 -2.92 -20.39
CA PHE A 93 -8.00 -2.60 -20.94
C PHE A 93 -8.02 -2.78 -22.45
N LYS A 94 -9.23 -2.88 -23.02
CA LYS A 94 -9.43 -3.01 -24.46
C LYS A 94 -9.31 -1.66 -25.16
N GLY A 95 -8.50 -1.60 -26.20
CA GLY A 95 -8.45 -0.48 -27.13
C GLY A 95 -9.66 -0.47 -28.07
N LEU A 96 -9.74 0.55 -28.93
CA LEU A 96 -10.86 0.71 -29.88
C LEU A 96 -11.04 -0.45 -30.86
N ASN A 97 -9.99 -1.24 -31.08
CA ASN A 97 -9.99 -2.39 -31.99
C ASN A 97 -9.93 -3.74 -31.24
N ASP A 98 -10.43 -3.81 -29.99
CA ASP A 98 -10.44 -5.02 -29.14
C ASP A 98 -9.07 -5.64 -28.78
N GLN A 99 -7.98 -4.96 -29.14
CA GLN A 99 -6.63 -5.30 -28.70
C GLN A 99 -6.41 -4.94 -27.22
N ASP A 100 -5.62 -5.75 -26.53
CA ASP A 100 -5.22 -5.44 -25.16
C ASP A 100 -4.21 -4.29 -25.15
N ILE A 101 -4.53 -3.24 -24.41
CA ILE A 101 -3.61 -2.18 -24.04
C ILE A 101 -3.15 -2.47 -22.61
N ILE A 102 -1.85 -2.66 -22.47
CA ILE A 102 -1.19 -2.95 -21.19
C ILE A 102 -0.32 -1.77 -20.83
N ILE A 103 -0.49 -1.25 -19.62
CA ILE A 103 0.27 -0.13 -19.09
C ILE A 103 0.87 -0.54 -17.75
N ASP A 104 2.20 -0.47 -17.65
CA ASP A 104 2.95 -0.62 -16.42
C ASP A 104 3.48 0.73 -15.92
N ALA A 105 3.15 1.06 -14.68
CA ALA A 105 3.67 2.23 -13.98
C ALA A 105 4.70 1.75 -12.93
N PRO A 106 6.01 2.00 -13.12
CA PRO A 106 7.01 1.60 -12.14
C PRO A 106 6.73 2.26 -10.79
N TYR A 107 7.24 1.65 -9.71
CA TYR A 107 7.07 2.22 -8.39
C TYR A 107 7.68 3.63 -8.35
N PRO A 108 6.93 4.63 -7.84
CA PRO A 108 7.49 5.95 -7.60
C PRO A 108 8.61 5.88 -6.55
N LYS A 109 9.49 6.88 -6.55
CA LYS A 109 10.72 6.89 -5.76
C LYS A 109 10.50 6.62 -4.27
N ASP A 110 9.43 7.16 -3.69
CA ASP A 110 9.06 6.95 -2.29
C ASP A 110 8.73 5.48 -2.00
N PHE A 111 7.94 4.84 -2.86
CA PHE A 111 7.54 3.44 -2.75
C PHE A 111 8.70 2.49 -2.97
N ALA A 112 9.51 2.74 -4.01
CA ALA A 112 10.72 1.98 -4.25
C ALA A 112 11.72 2.08 -3.09
N THR A 113 11.84 3.28 -2.47
CA THR A 113 12.69 3.49 -1.28
C THR A 113 12.16 2.70 -0.10
N LEU A 114 10.85 2.70 0.14
CA LEU A 114 10.24 1.91 1.21
C LEU A 114 10.52 0.41 1.04
N ILE A 115 10.25 -0.16 -0.14
CA ILE A 115 10.53 -1.58 -0.42
C ILE A 115 12.01 -1.89 -0.17
N LYS A 116 12.92 -1.07 -0.71
CA LYS A 116 14.38 -1.28 -0.54
C LYS A 116 14.81 -1.26 0.93
N LEU A 117 14.21 -0.40 1.76
CA LEU A 117 14.53 -0.33 3.18
C LEU A 117 13.96 -1.53 3.95
N LEU A 118 12.76 -1.98 3.60
CA LEU A 118 12.17 -3.22 4.15
C LEU A 118 13.00 -4.44 3.76
N ASP A 119 13.40 -4.57 2.50
CA ASP A 119 14.29 -5.65 2.03
C ASP A 119 15.60 -5.71 2.81
N LYS A 120 16.12 -4.56 3.22
CA LYS A 120 17.41 -4.46 3.91
C LYS A 120 17.32 -4.69 5.41
N PHE A 121 16.25 -4.24 6.04
CA PHE A 121 16.16 -4.14 7.50
C PHE A 121 15.02 -4.95 8.12
N ASP A 122 14.05 -5.40 7.32
CA ASP A 122 12.83 -6.07 7.77
C ASP A 122 12.54 -7.38 7.03
N ALA A 123 13.50 -7.90 6.27
CA ALA A 123 13.39 -9.19 5.57
C ALA A 123 13.26 -10.39 6.54
#